data_AF-V6KJE5-F1
#
_entry.id   AF-V6KJE5-F1
#
_cell.length_a   1.000
_cell.length_b   1.000
_cell.length_c   1.000
_cell.angle_alpha   90.00
_cell.angle_beta   90.00
_cell.angle_gamma   90.00
#
_symmetry.space_group_name_H-M   'P 1'
#
loop_
_entity.id
_entity.type
_entity.pdbx_description
1 polymer ?
#
loop_
_entity_poly.entity_id
_entity_poly.type
_entity_poly.pdbx_seq_one_letter_code
_entity_poly.pdbx_strand_id
1 'polypeptide(L)' 'MAHRQLTYEQLRDRLAARLPPEFAALPARMDRAIAQGAEDRTTDTVHRLTSRPPHSLRAVAEQELKHR' A
#
# COMPACT_ATOMS: atom_id res chain seq x y z
N MET A 1 16.68 7.63 -2.49
CA MET A 1 16.05 6.31 -2.61
C MET A 1 15.34 6.26 -3.96
N ALA A 2 15.61 5.27 -4.81
CA ALA A 2 14.93 5.13 -6.10
C ALA A 2 13.83 4.06 -6.01
N HIS A 3 12.65 4.35 -6.55
CA HIS A 3 11.59 3.35 -6.66
C HIS A 3 12.01 2.24 -7.62
N ARG A 4 11.71 0.99 -7.29
CA ARG A 4 11.98 -0.18 -8.13
C ARG A 4 10.73 -1.05 -8.21
N GLN A 5 10.36 -1.41 -9.44
CA GLN A 5 9.32 -2.39 -9.70
C GLN A 5 9.85 -3.79 -9.40
N LEU A 6 9.07 -4.58 -8.68
CA LEU A 6 9.39 -5.97 -8.33
C LEU A 6 8.36 -6.90 -8.96
N THR A 7 8.78 -8.12 -9.33
CA THR A 7 7.81 -9.19 -9.64
C THR A 7 7.13 -9.69 -8.37
N TYR A 8 6.03 -10.42 -8.53
CA TYR A 8 5.34 -11.08 -7.42
C TYR A 8 6.28 -11.97 -6.59
N GLU A 9 7.13 -12.76 -7.24
CA GLU A 9 8.09 -13.66 -6.60
C GLU A 9 9.14 -12.87 -5.82
N GLN A 10 9.69 -11.81 -6.43
CA GLN A 10 10.67 -10.95 -5.76
C GLN A 10 10.10 -10.27 -4.53
N LEU A 11 8.86 -9.79 -4.60
CA LEU A 11 8.18 -9.18 -3.45
C LEU A 11 7.90 -10.21 -2.35
N ARG A 12 7.36 -11.38 -2.71
CA ARG A 12 7.10 -12.48 -1.78
C ARG A 12 8.37 -12.88 -1.05
N ASP A 13 9.46 -13.13 -1.78
CA ASP A 13 10.72 -13.61 -1.20
C ASP A 13 11.35 -12.53 -0.30
N ARG A 14 11.24 -11.25 -0.69
CA ARG A 14 11.65 -10.12 0.16
C ARG A 14 10.84 -10.03 1.46
N LEU A 15 9.54 -10.31 1.40
CA LEU A 15 8.67 -10.30 2.58
C LEU A 15 8.91 -11.52 3.48
N ALA A 16 9.21 -12.69 2.90
CA ALA A 16 9.55 -13.91 3.63
C ALA A 16 10.84 -13.76 4.48
N ALA A 17 11.71 -12.79 4.16
CA ALA A 17 12.84 -12.44 5.01
C ALA A 17 12.44 -11.77 6.35
N ARG A 18 11.17 -11.38 6.52
CA ARG A 18 10.66 -10.66 7.71
C ARG A 18 9.34 -11.22 8.26
N LEU A 19 8.68 -12.09 7.51
CA LEU A 19 7.39 -12.70 7.83
C LEU A 19 7.47 -14.20 7.55
N PRO A 20 6.67 -15.04 8.23
CA PRO A 20 6.59 -16.45 7.86
C PRO A 20 6.17 -16.62 6.38
N PRO A 21 6.68 -17.63 5.65
CA PRO A 21 6.50 -17.76 4.20
C PRO A 21 5.03 -17.76 3.74
N GLU A 22 4.16 -18.43 4.50
CA GLU A 22 2.72 -18.48 4.26
C GLU A 22 2.07 -17.10 4.39
N PHE A 23 2.57 -16.28 5.32
CA PHE A 23 2.12 -14.90 5.50
C PHE A 23 2.72 -13.96 4.46
N ALA A 24 3.90 -14.23 3.90
CA ALA A 24 4.52 -13.40 2.87
C ALA A 24 3.82 -13.48 1.52
N ALA A 25 3.23 -14.64 1.20
CA ALA A 25 2.48 -14.84 -0.05
C ALA A 25 1.20 -13.99 -0.13
N LEU A 26 0.52 -13.75 1.00
CA LEU A 26 -0.70 -12.96 1.07
C LEU A 26 -0.53 -11.49 0.61
N PRO A 27 0.36 -10.68 1.20
CA PRO A 27 0.59 -9.29 0.79
C PRO A 27 1.20 -9.18 -0.61
N ALA A 28 2.06 -10.12 -1.02
CA ALA A 28 2.58 -10.13 -2.40
C ALA A 28 1.45 -10.33 -3.43
N ARG A 29 0.44 -11.16 -3.11
CA ARG A 29 -0.72 -11.38 -3.97
C ARG A 29 -1.61 -10.12 -4.02
N MET A 30 -1.79 -9.45 -2.88
CA MET A 30 -2.52 -8.19 -2.82
C MET A 30 -1.88 -7.12 -3.70
N ASP A 31 -0.56 -6.95 -3.62
CA ASP A 31 0.19 -5.99 -4.46
C ASP A 31 -0.03 -6.24 -5.96
N ARG A 32 0.05 -7.52 -6.39
CA ARG A 32 -0.26 -7.90 -7.78
C ARG A 32 -1.71 -7.55 -8.18
N ALA A 33 -2.68 -7.78 -7.30
CA ALA A 33 -4.08 -7.45 -7.58
C ALA A 33 -4.30 -5.94 -7.67
N ILE A 34 -3.65 -5.16 -6.79
CA ILE A 34 -3.67 -3.69 -6.81
C ILE A 34 -3.07 -3.16 -8.11
N ALA A 35 -1.92 -3.72 -8.54
CA ALA A 35 -1.29 -3.38 -9.81
C ALA A 35 -2.19 -3.68 -11.03
N GLN A 36 -3.17 -4.57 -10.87
CA GLN A 36 -4.19 -4.91 -11.87
C GLN A 36 -5.49 -4.11 -11.70
N GLY A 37 -5.54 -3.13 -10.79
CA GLY A 37 -6.68 -2.24 -10.60
C GLY A 37 -7.73 -2.71 -9.60
N ALA A 38 -7.48 -3.75 -8.79
CA ALA A 38 -8.46 -4.26 -7.83
C ALA A 38 -8.97 -3.19 -6.82
N GLU A 39 -8.18 -2.15 -6.59
CA GLU A 39 -8.48 -1.04 -5.69
C GLU A 39 -8.71 0.31 -6.41
N ASP A 40 -8.82 0.31 -7.74
CA ASP A 40 -9.11 1.54 -8.51
C ASP A 40 -10.60 1.91 -8.42
N ARG A 41 -11.05 2.21 -7.20
CA ARG A 41 -12.43 2.54 -6.85
C ARG A 41 -12.40 3.60 -5.76
N THR A 42 -13.16 4.67 -5.95
CA THR A 42 -13.25 5.78 -4.99
C THR A 42 -14.70 6.01 -4.55
N THR A 43 -14.86 6.57 -3.36
CA THR A 43 -16.15 7.01 -2.81
C THR A 43 -15.95 8.31 -2.04
N ASP A 44 -17.04 9.03 -1.74
CA ASP A 44 -17.04 10.22 -0.90
C ASP A 44 -17.24 9.93 0.61
N THR A 45 -17.20 8.64 1.00
CA THR A 45 -17.58 8.14 2.33
C THR A 45 -16.86 8.86 3.47
N VAL A 46 -15.56 9.15 3.33
CA VAL A 46 -14.78 9.86 4.35
C VAL A 46 -15.37 11.24 4.61
N HIS A 47 -15.64 12.00 3.55
CA HIS A 47 -16.23 13.34 3.68
C HIS A 47 -17.64 13.29 4.25
N ARG A 48 -18.47 12.34 3.80
CA ARG A 48 -19.84 12.18 4.31
C ARG A 48 -19.90 11.80 5.79
N LEU A 49 -19.01 10.93 6.26
CA LEU A 49 -19.03 10.44 7.65
C LEU A 49 -18.30 11.37 8.64
N THR A 50 -17.35 12.17 8.17
CA THR A 50 -16.48 12.98 9.05
C THR A 50 -16.63 14.48 8.85
N SER A 51 -17.36 14.91 7.82
CA SER A 51 -17.44 16.31 7.36
C SER A 51 -16.07 16.93 7.02
N ARG A 52 -15.06 16.10 6.78
CA ARG A 52 -13.69 16.49 6.42
C ARG A 52 -13.23 15.70 5.19
N PRO A 53 -12.54 16.33 4.22
CA PRO A 53 -12.02 15.60 3.07
C PRO A 53 -10.95 14.58 3.50
N PRO A 54 -10.78 13.46 2.76
CA PRO A 54 -9.67 12.54 3.00
C PRO A 54 -8.34 13.26 2.75
N HIS A 55 -7.31 12.91 3.51
CA HIS A 55 -5.97 13.43 3.27
C HIS A 55 -5.38 12.83 2.00
N SER A 56 -4.64 13.65 1.24
CA SER A 56 -3.82 13.13 0.14
C SER A 56 -2.67 12.31 0.68
N LEU A 57 -2.19 11.34 -0.11
CA LEU A 57 -1.00 10.56 0.23
C LEU A 57 0.21 11.46 0.49
N ARG A 58 0.35 12.56 -0.26
CA ARG A 58 1.42 13.55 -0.08
C ARG A 58 1.38 14.17 1.30
N ALA A 59 0.23 14.68 1.74
CA ALA A 59 0.11 15.35 3.03
C ALA A 59 0.47 14.41 4.18
N VAL A 60 0.00 13.16 4.10
CA VAL A 60 0.36 12.13 5.09
C VAL A 60 1.85 11.79 5.04
N ALA A 61 2.41 11.57 3.85
CA ALA A 61 3.84 11.26 3.70
C ALA A 61 4.73 12.38 4.25
N GLU A 62 4.40 13.65 3.98
CA GLU A 62 5.12 14.82 4.51
C GLU A 62 5.02 14.91 6.04
N GLN A 63 3.89 14.50 6.63
CA GLN A 63 3.74 14.43 8.08
C GLN A 63 4.57 13.29 8.67
N GLU A 64 4.46 12.07 8.15
CA GLU A 64 5.15 10.88 8.70
C GLU A 64 6.67 10.96 8.55
N LEU A 65 7.18 11.58 7.48
CA LEU A 65 8.62 11.79 7.30
C LEU A 65 9.21 12.80 8.29
N LYS A 66 8.40 13.68 8.89
CA LYS A 66 8.84 14.59 9.96
C LYS A 66 8.91 13.91 11.34
N HIS A 67 8.21 12.79 11.52
CA HIS A 67 8.15 12.04 12.79
C HIS A 67 9.14 10.86 12.84
N ARG A 68 9.97 10.69 11.80
CA ARG A 68 11.06 9.70 11.72
C ARG A 68 12.39 10.36 11.98
#